data_AF-A0A349KYA0-F1
#
_entry.id   AF-A0A349KYA0-F1
#
_cell.length_a   1.000
_cell.length_b   1.000
_cell.length_c   1.000
_cell.angle_alpha   90.00
_cell.angle_beta   90.00
_cell.angle_gamma   90.00
#
_symmetry.space_group_name_H-M   'P 1'
#
loop_
_entity.id
_entity.type
_entity.pdbx_description
1 polymer ?
#
loop_
_entity_poly.entity_id
_entity_poly.type
_entity_poly.pdbx_seq_one_letter_code
_entity_poly.pdbx_strand_id
1 'polypeptide(L)'
;SAKEAGAFAEALRSAKKILNAPTLVQSLGDLKIGFTAAAVRNGKLIGAAPQGTMINGSWTGVERYFHIEGAGYSRVSETDLATTGGMFYMNKAAVNTTIAGKPAISAVLTDDSGRRIEEVVWGDGGKLYKVTFAPDMRNARHGLEKINAGISACSLASELR
;
A
#
# COMPACT_ATOMS: atom_id res chain seq x y z
N SER A 1 -0.52 -8.68 12.99
CA SER A 1 -1.29 -9.85 13.47
C SER A 1 -2.78 -9.63 13.16
N ALA A 2 -3.63 -10.68 13.05
CA ALA A 2 -5.09 -10.50 12.89
C ALA A 2 -5.71 -9.60 13.96
N LYS A 3 -5.14 -9.61 15.17
CA LYS A 3 -5.57 -8.76 16.28
C LYS A 3 -5.40 -7.26 15.97
N GLU A 4 -4.31 -6.89 15.30
CA GLU A 4 -4.06 -5.51 14.88
C GLU A 4 -4.94 -5.10 13.69
N ALA A 5 -5.22 -6.02 12.76
CA ALA A 5 -6.08 -5.76 11.61
C ALA A 5 -7.56 -5.57 12.01
N GLY A 6 -8.05 -6.36 12.97
CA GLY A 6 -9.40 -6.19 13.52
C GLY A 6 -9.57 -4.87 14.29
N ALA A 7 -8.59 -4.51 15.11
CA ALA A 7 -8.57 -3.24 15.83
C ALA A 7 -8.54 -2.02 14.90
N PHE A 8 -7.81 -2.12 13.77
CA PHE A 8 -7.77 -1.08 12.75
C PHE A 8 -9.13 -0.89 12.06
N ALA A 9 -9.81 -1.98 11.68
CA ALA A 9 -11.11 -1.92 11.01
C ALA A 9 -12.23 -1.35 11.90
N GLU A 10 -12.22 -1.68 13.20
CA GLU A 10 -13.23 -1.21 14.16
C GLU A 10 -13.02 0.26 14.54
N ALA A 11 -11.76 0.71 14.58
CA ALA A 11 -11.43 2.09 14.84
C ALA A 11 -11.68 3.04 13.65
N LEU A 12 -11.47 2.57 12.41
CA LEU A 12 -11.90 3.28 11.21
C LEU A 12 -13.41 3.54 11.21
N ARG A 13 -14.21 2.60 11.73
CA ARG A 13 -15.67 2.72 11.82
C ARG A 13 -16.15 3.63 12.96
N SER A 14 -15.39 3.71 14.06
CA SER A 14 -15.82 4.44 15.27
C SER A 14 -15.28 5.87 15.38
N ALA A 15 -14.44 6.32 14.44
CA ALA A 15 -13.73 7.61 14.47
C ALA A 15 -12.94 7.87 15.79
N LYS A 16 -12.79 6.85 16.65
CA LYS A 16 -12.03 6.94 17.90
C LYS A 16 -10.56 6.82 17.56
N LYS A 17 -9.78 7.81 17.98
CA LYS A 17 -8.33 7.85 17.83
C LYS A 17 -7.72 6.58 18.45
N ILE A 18 -7.20 5.68 17.61
CA ILE A 18 -6.47 4.50 18.10
C ILE A 18 -5.21 5.02 18.76
N LEU A 19 -5.10 4.85 20.08
CA LEU A 19 -3.88 5.10 20.79
C LEU A 19 -2.83 4.09 20.27
N ASN A 20 -1.76 4.57 19.64
CA ASN A 20 -0.66 3.83 19.01
C ASN A 20 -0.86 3.28 17.59
N ALA A 21 -1.94 3.64 16.87
CA ALA A 21 -1.91 3.47 15.41
C ALA A 21 -1.08 4.59 14.77
N PRO A 22 -0.44 4.35 13.61
CA PRO A 22 0.13 5.43 12.81
C PRO A 22 -0.93 6.52 12.65
N THR A 23 -0.59 7.78 12.91
CA THR A 23 -1.51 8.90 12.79
C THR A 23 -2.13 8.86 11.40
N LEU A 24 -3.39 8.41 11.34
CA LEU A 24 -4.15 8.36 10.10
C LEU A 24 -4.71 9.75 9.86
N VAL A 25 -4.00 10.54 9.06
CA VAL A 25 -4.53 11.82 8.59
C VAL A 25 -5.49 11.56 7.44
N GLN A 26 -6.55 12.35 7.34
CA GLN A 26 -7.52 12.24 6.25
C GLN A 26 -7.06 12.99 4.99
N SER A 27 -6.02 13.83 5.12
CA SER A 27 -5.43 14.60 4.03
C SER A 27 -3.91 14.42 4.01
N LEU A 28 -3.36 14.20 2.81
CA LEU A 28 -1.90 14.15 2.62
C LEU A 28 -1.24 15.49 2.96
N GLY A 29 -1.95 16.61 2.77
CA GLY A 29 -1.44 17.95 3.06
C GLY A 29 -1.15 18.20 4.53
N ASP A 30 -1.70 17.36 5.43
CA ASP A 30 -1.41 17.41 6.86
C ASP A 30 -0.06 16.76 7.21
N LEU A 31 0.54 16.04 6.25
CA LEU A 31 1.87 15.45 6.39
C LEU A 31 2.92 16.33 5.73
N LYS A 32 3.94 16.71 6.49
CA LYS A 32 5.17 17.27 5.94
C LYS A 32 5.98 16.15 5.31
N ILE A 33 5.79 15.90 4.02
CA ILE A 33 6.60 14.94 3.23
C ILE A 33 7.61 15.70 2.37
N GLY A 34 8.83 15.16 2.26
CA GLY A 34 9.95 15.82 1.57
C GLY A 34 9.94 15.66 0.05
N PHE A 35 8.91 15.02 -0.51
CA PHE A 35 8.82 14.64 -1.91
C PHE A 35 7.37 14.72 -2.41
N THR A 36 7.20 14.83 -3.72
CA THR A 36 5.88 14.72 -4.37
C THR A 36 5.45 13.25 -4.40
N ALA A 37 4.39 12.90 -3.68
CA ALA A 37 3.80 11.56 -3.73
C ALA A 37 3.11 11.30 -5.07
N ALA A 38 3.23 10.07 -5.59
CA ALA A 38 2.63 9.67 -6.85
C ALA A 38 1.09 9.84 -6.85
N ALA A 39 0.51 10.22 -7.97
CA ALA A 39 -0.95 10.31 -8.08
C ALA A 39 -1.57 8.90 -8.11
N VAL A 40 -2.61 8.67 -7.30
CA VAL A 40 -3.38 7.42 -7.28
C VAL A 40 -4.75 7.70 -7.90
N ARG A 41 -5.09 6.92 -8.94
CA ARG A 41 -6.32 7.12 -9.74
C ARG A 41 -7.49 6.30 -9.25
N ASN A 42 -7.22 5.13 -8.70
CA ASN A 42 -8.23 4.19 -8.27
C ASN A 42 -8.47 4.26 -6.76
N GLY A 43 -9.75 4.34 -6.39
CA GLY A 43 -10.19 4.29 -5.01
C GLY A 43 -10.24 5.65 -4.32
N LYS A 44 -11.04 5.70 -3.26
CA LYS A 44 -11.16 6.85 -2.37
C LYS A 44 -10.10 6.77 -1.28
N LEU A 45 -9.33 7.84 -1.09
CA LEU A 45 -8.41 7.96 0.05
C LEU A 45 -9.21 7.85 1.37
N ILE A 46 -8.86 6.88 2.20
CA ILE A 46 -9.46 6.67 3.53
C ILE A 46 -8.48 6.98 4.66
N GLY A 47 -7.21 7.19 4.32
CA GLY A 47 -6.24 7.79 5.22
C GLY A 47 -4.81 7.72 4.71
N ALA A 48 -3.93 8.42 5.39
CA ALA A 48 -2.49 8.39 5.15
C ALA A 48 -1.72 8.44 6.46
N ALA A 49 -0.52 7.87 6.48
CA ALA A 49 0.38 7.90 7.62
C ALA A 49 1.81 8.20 7.14
N PRO A 50 2.59 9.01 7.88
CA PRO A 50 3.99 9.19 7.56
C PRO A 50 4.77 7.89 7.79
N GLN A 51 5.83 7.71 7.01
CA GLN A 51 6.75 6.57 7.10
C GLN A 51 8.20 7.04 6.95
N GLY A 52 9.15 6.14 7.24
CA GLY A 52 10.57 6.43 7.11
C GLY A 52 11.10 7.34 8.23
N THR A 53 12.08 8.16 7.89
CA THR A 53 12.79 9.01 8.84
C THR A 53 12.40 10.47 8.62
N MET A 54 12.45 11.30 9.67
CA MET A 54 12.38 12.75 9.49
C MET A 54 13.75 13.32 9.16
N ILE A 55 13.85 13.99 8.00
CA ILE A 55 15.04 14.70 7.55
C ILE A 55 14.63 16.13 7.22
N ASN A 56 15.34 17.12 7.78
CA ASN A 56 15.07 18.55 7.58
C ASN A 56 13.61 18.95 7.86
N GLY A 57 12.97 18.30 8.85
CA GLY A 57 11.59 18.58 9.24
C GLY A 57 10.51 17.95 8.36
N SER A 58 10.89 17.07 7.44
CA SER A 58 9.98 16.35 6.54
C SER A 58 10.19 14.84 6.62
N TRP A 59 9.10 14.08 6.52
CA TRP A 59 9.14 12.63 6.42
C TRP A 59 9.65 12.18 5.06
N THR A 60 10.48 11.14 5.06
CA THR A 60 11.06 10.53 3.85
C THR A 60 10.17 9.42 3.29
N GLY A 61 9.00 9.17 3.86
CA GLY A 61 8.06 8.20 3.34
C GLY A 61 6.62 8.51 3.70
N VAL A 62 5.71 7.89 2.97
CA VAL A 62 4.28 7.96 3.24
C VAL A 62 3.61 6.64 2.87
N GLU A 63 2.65 6.24 3.67
CA GLU A 63 1.73 5.15 3.38
C GLU A 63 0.31 5.73 3.22
N ARG A 64 -0.39 5.37 2.15
CA ARG A 64 -1.72 5.87 1.81
C ARG A 64 -2.66 4.70 1.59
N TYR A 65 -3.85 4.77 2.15
CA TYR A 65 -4.85 3.70 2.13
C TYR A 65 -6.06 4.14 1.32
N PHE A 66 -6.52 3.28 0.42
CA PHE A 66 -7.64 3.56 -0.46
C PHE A 66 -8.68 2.45 -0.38
N HIS A 67 -9.94 2.84 -0.43
CA HIS A 67 -11.05 1.92 -0.64
C HIS A 67 -11.49 2.01 -2.11
N ILE A 68 -11.48 0.87 -2.81
CA ILE A 68 -11.94 0.73 -4.19
C ILE A 68 -13.30 0.05 -4.14
N GLU A 69 -14.34 0.82 -4.48
CA GLU A 69 -15.73 0.37 -4.40
C GLU A 69 -15.96 -0.91 -5.21
N GLY A 70 -16.52 -1.92 -4.54
CA GLY A 70 -16.81 -3.23 -5.14
C GLY A 70 -15.58 -4.08 -5.46
N ALA A 71 -14.38 -3.70 -5.01
CA ALA A 71 -13.15 -4.42 -5.30
C ALA A 71 -12.29 -4.71 -4.07
N GLY A 72 -12.22 -3.80 -3.09
CA GLY A 72 -11.49 -4.00 -1.83
C GLY A 72 -10.62 -2.81 -1.44
N TYR A 73 -9.51 -3.09 -0.77
CA TYR A 73 -8.65 -2.07 -0.17
C TYR A 73 -7.25 -2.13 -0.76
N SER A 74 -6.69 -0.97 -1.08
CA SER A 74 -5.30 -0.86 -1.51
C SER A 74 -4.49 0.03 -0.58
N ARG A 75 -3.19 -0.21 -0.59
CA ARG A 75 -2.21 0.53 0.18
C ARG A 75 -1.04 0.86 -0.72
N VAL A 76 -0.67 2.13 -0.77
CA VAL A 76 0.47 2.62 -1.55
C VAL A 76 1.48 3.19 -0.57
N SER A 77 2.65 2.58 -0.52
CA SER A 77 3.80 3.04 0.26
C SER A 77 4.85 3.59 -0.68
N GLU A 78 5.36 4.78 -0.35
CA GLU A 78 6.45 5.45 -1.05
C GLU A 78 7.55 5.80 -0.04
N THR A 79 8.79 5.55 -0.40
CA THR A 79 9.97 5.96 0.38
C THR A 79 10.98 6.64 -0.53
N ASP A 80 11.40 7.83 -0.15
CA ASP A 80 12.44 8.60 -0.82
C ASP A 80 13.83 8.06 -0.43
N LEU A 81 14.35 7.17 -1.29
CA LEU A 81 15.68 6.60 -1.11
C LEU A 81 16.77 7.63 -1.38
N ALA A 82 16.54 8.59 -2.28
CA ALA A 82 17.51 9.62 -2.62
C ALA A 82 17.81 10.51 -1.42
N THR A 83 16.76 11.02 -0.74
CA THR A 83 16.93 11.88 0.44
C THR A 83 17.49 11.12 1.65
N THR A 84 17.19 9.82 1.78
CA THR A 84 17.71 9.00 2.89
C THR A 84 19.13 8.48 2.65
N GLY A 85 19.67 8.60 1.43
CA GLY A 85 20.88 7.87 1.02
C GLY A 85 20.68 6.35 1.04
N GLY A 86 19.43 5.89 1.02
CA GLY A 86 19.05 4.50 1.07
C GLY A 86 19.27 3.79 -0.26
N MET A 87 19.39 2.46 -0.20
CA MET A 87 19.45 1.61 -1.38
C MET A 87 18.48 0.44 -1.25
N PHE A 88 17.84 0.08 -2.36
CA PHE A 88 17.00 -1.09 -2.46
C PHE A 88 17.67 -2.12 -3.38
N TYR A 89 18.01 -3.28 -2.81
CA TYR A 89 18.64 -4.37 -3.54
C TYR A 89 17.60 -5.43 -3.88
N MET A 90 17.48 -5.75 -5.17
CA MET A 90 16.65 -6.85 -5.64
C MET A 90 17.53 -8.03 -6.07
N ASN A 91 17.25 -9.21 -5.51
CA ASN A 91 17.81 -10.45 -6.03
C ASN A 91 17.17 -10.74 -7.40
N LYS A 92 17.99 -10.94 -8.43
CA LYS A 92 17.54 -11.24 -9.79
C LYS A 92 16.60 -12.45 -9.86
N ALA A 93 16.81 -13.46 -9.02
CA ALA A 93 15.95 -14.64 -8.97
C ALA A 93 14.57 -14.37 -8.35
N ALA A 94 14.41 -13.30 -7.58
CA ALA A 94 13.13 -12.89 -6.99
C ALA A 94 12.31 -11.98 -7.91
N VAL A 95 12.95 -11.34 -8.90
CA VAL A 95 12.27 -10.49 -9.88
C VAL A 95 11.39 -11.38 -10.77
N ASN A 96 10.08 -11.13 -10.76
CA ASN A 96 9.09 -11.96 -11.44
C ASN A 96 8.05 -11.18 -12.23
N THR A 97 8.12 -9.85 -12.24
CA THR A 97 7.23 -8.99 -13.02
C THR A 97 7.90 -7.66 -13.32
N THR A 98 7.17 -6.77 -14.01
CA THR A 98 7.59 -5.39 -14.24
C THR A 98 6.45 -4.42 -13.97
N ILE A 99 6.77 -3.23 -13.45
CA ILE A 99 5.84 -2.10 -13.32
C ILE A 99 6.37 -0.96 -14.17
N ALA A 100 5.59 -0.50 -15.16
CA ALA A 100 6.02 0.52 -16.13
C ALA A 100 7.41 0.23 -16.75
N GLY A 101 7.70 -1.05 -17.04
CA GLY A 101 8.98 -1.49 -17.59
C GLY A 101 10.13 -1.60 -16.59
N LYS A 102 9.92 -1.30 -15.30
CA LYS A 102 10.92 -1.45 -14.23
C LYS A 102 10.82 -2.85 -13.59
N PRO A 103 11.95 -3.50 -13.27
CA PRO A 103 11.96 -4.77 -12.54
C PRO A 103 11.21 -4.66 -11.22
N ALA A 104 10.37 -5.66 -10.92
CA ALA A 104 9.57 -5.69 -9.72
C ALA A 104 9.48 -7.11 -9.14
N ILE A 105 9.23 -7.18 -7.84
CA ILE A 105 8.94 -8.41 -7.12
C ILE A 105 7.46 -8.36 -6.74
N SER A 106 6.68 -9.31 -7.25
CA SER A 106 5.29 -9.51 -6.83
C SER A 106 5.17 -10.74 -5.93
N ALA A 107 4.29 -10.65 -4.95
CA ALA A 107 4.02 -11.73 -4.01
C ALA A 107 2.52 -11.83 -3.74
N VAL A 108 2.13 -13.03 -3.34
CA VAL A 108 0.78 -13.31 -2.87
C VAL A 108 0.92 -13.87 -1.47
N LEU A 109 0.24 -13.21 -0.55
CA LEU A 109 0.14 -13.57 0.85
C LEU A 109 -1.29 -14.05 1.13
N THR A 110 -1.47 -14.71 2.27
CA THR A 110 -2.78 -15.11 2.79
C THR A 110 -2.87 -14.59 4.21
N ASP A 111 -3.97 -13.91 4.56
CA ASP A 111 -4.22 -13.52 5.95
C ASP A 111 -4.88 -14.64 6.76
N ASP A 112 -5.05 -14.41 8.07
CA ASP A 112 -5.60 -15.40 9.01
C ASP A 112 -7.05 -15.81 8.69
N SER A 113 -7.75 -15.05 7.81
CA SER A 113 -9.10 -15.39 7.32
C SER A 113 -9.09 -16.20 6.02
N GLY A 114 -7.91 -16.51 5.47
CA GLY A 114 -7.76 -17.16 4.18
C GLY A 114 -7.89 -16.20 2.98
N ARG A 115 -8.00 -14.89 3.22
CA ARG A 115 -8.08 -13.91 2.13
C ARG A 115 -6.70 -13.75 1.50
N ARG A 116 -6.69 -13.83 0.17
CA ARG A 116 -5.51 -13.58 -0.67
C ARG A 116 -5.18 -12.08 -0.65
N ILE A 117 -3.95 -11.73 -0.29
CA ILE A 117 -3.43 -10.37 -0.35
C ILE A 117 -2.33 -10.35 -1.42
N GLU A 118 -2.41 -9.39 -2.33
CA GLU A 118 -1.42 -9.22 -3.39
C GLU A 118 -0.48 -8.08 -3.03
N GLU A 119 0.80 -8.23 -3.37
CA GLU A 119 1.82 -7.22 -3.13
C GLU A 119 2.75 -7.10 -4.32
N VAL A 120 3.19 -5.88 -4.62
CA VAL A 120 4.29 -5.63 -5.56
C VAL A 120 5.19 -4.52 -5.03
N VAL A 121 6.50 -4.71 -5.17
CA VAL A 121 7.54 -3.74 -4.78
C VAL A 121 8.48 -3.49 -5.95
N TRP A 122 8.82 -2.22 -6.19
CA TRP A 122 9.76 -1.81 -7.23
C TRP A 122 10.42 -0.47 -6.90
N GLY A 123 11.58 -0.23 -7.50
CA GLY A 123 12.26 1.08 -7.43
C GLY A 123 12.03 1.88 -8.71
N ASP A 124 11.79 3.18 -8.59
CA ASP A 124 11.77 4.11 -9.72
C ASP A 124 12.11 5.54 -9.29
N GLY A 125 12.89 6.26 -10.11
CA GLY A 125 13.20 7.68 -9.89
C GLY A 125 13.78 8.04 -8.50
N GLY A 126 14.58 7.16 -7.89
CA GLY A 126 15.14 7.39 -6.55
C GLY A 126 14.16 7.12 -5.40
N LYS A 127 13.00 6.51 -5.69
CA LYS A 127 12.02 6.09 -4.69
C LYS A 127 11.82 4.57 -4.69
N LEU A 128 11.45 4.04 -3.54
CA LEU A 128 10.92 2.70 -3.38
C LEU A 128 9.40 2.77 -3.29
N TYR A 129 8.72 1.98 -4.12
CA TYR A 129 7.28 1.85 -4.12
C TYR A 129 6.89 0.46 -3.65
N LYS A 130 5.80 0.38 -2.90
CA LYS A 130 5.11 -0.86 -2.58
C LYS A 130 3.61 -0.65 -2.68
N VAL A 131 2.95 -1.52 -3.42
CA VAL A 131 1.49 -1.56 -3.51
C VAL A 131 1.01 -2.89 -2.94
N THR A 132 0.13 -2.81 -1.95
CA THR A 132 -0.61 -3.96 -1.42
C THR A 132 -2.07 -3.83 -1.83
N PHE A 133 -2.69 -4.93 -2.25
CA PHE A 133 -4.12 -5.00 -2.54
C PHE A 133 -4.76 -6.17 -1.80
N ALA A 134 -5.76 -5.86 -0.98
CA ALA A 134 -6.60 -6.82 -0.28
C ALA A 134 -8.00 -6.78 -0.90
N PRO A 135 -8.33 -7.71 -1.80
CA PRO A 135 -9.63 -7.75 -2.45
C PRO A 135 -10.77 -8.05 -1.48
N ASP A 136 -11.95 -7.58 -1.84
CA ASP A 136 -13.18 -8.12 -1.30
C ASP A 136 -13.38 -9.55 -1.82
N MET A 137 -13.79 -10.42 -0.91
CA MET A 137 -13.98 -11.84 -1.17
C MET A 137 -15.46 -12.19 -1.07
N ARG A 138 -15.90 -13.12 -1.93
CA ARG A 138 -17.19 -13.80 -1.83
C ARG A 138 -16.98 -15.28 -1.52
N ASN A 139 -17.98 -15.90 -0.88
CA ASN A 139 -18.00 -17.35 -0.73
C ASN A 139 -18.29 -18.00 -2.08
N ALA A 140 -17.40 -18.88 -2.52
CA ALA A 140 -17.57 -19.73 -3.69
C ALA A 140 -17.55 -21.21 -3.27
N ARG A 141 -17.96 -22.09 -4.19
CA ARG A 141 -18.08 -23.54 -3.94
C ARG A 141 -16.77 -24.20 -3.47
N HIS A 142 -15.62 -23.60 -3.79
CA HIS A 142 -14.29 -24.11 -3.49
C HIS A 142 -13.46 -23.18 -2.58
N GLY A 143 -14.13 -22.31 -1.81
CA GLY A 143 -13.48 -21.37 -0.88
C GLY A 143 -13.76 -19.91 -1.22
N LEU A 144 -12.90 -19.02 -0.73
CA LEU A 144 -13.05 -17.59 -0.98
C LEU A 144 -12.57 -17.24 -2.40
N GLU A 145 -13.42 -16.56 -3.16
CA GLU A 145 -13.11 -16.03 -4.48
C GLU A 145 -13.15 -14.51 -4.45
N LYS A 146 -12.24 -13.88 -5.20
CA LYS A 146 -12.19 -12.44 -5.38
C LYS A 146 -13.39 -11.93 -6.18
N ILE A 147 -13.99 -10.83 -5.74
CA ILE A 147 -15.18 -10.25 -6.41
C ILE A 147 -14.82 -9.64 -7.78
N ASN A 148 -13.66 -8.98 -7.89
CA ASN A 148 -13.21 -8.37 -9.14
C ASN A 148 -11.82 -8.87 -9.55
N ALA A 149 -11.77 -9.82 -10.49
CA ALA A 149 -10.51 -10.41 -10.94
C ALA A 149 -9.59 -9.44 -11.73
N GLY A 150 -10.13 -8.33 -12.26
CA GLY A 150 -9.39 -7.39 -13.09
C GLY A 150 -8.47 -6.43 -12.33
N ILE A 151 -8.72 -6.23 -11.03
CA ILE A 151 -7.91 -5.33 -10.19
C ILE A 151 -6.91 -6.16 -9.40
N SER A 152 -5.63 -5.85 -9.52
CA SER A 152 -4.52 -6.49 -8.81
C SER A 152 -3.55 -5.46 -8.24
N ALA A 153 -2.67 -5.86 -7.31
CA ALA A 153 -1.60 -4.98 -6.85
C ALA A 153 -0.73 -4.47 -8.01
N CYS A 154 -0.40 -5.33 -8.98
CA CYS A 154 0.38 -4.95 -10.18
C CYS A 154 -0.38 -3.98 -11.10
N SER A 155 -1.69 -4.15 -11.29
CA SER A 155 -2.49 -3.22 -12.10
C SER A 155 -2.57 -1.83 -11.44
N LEU A 156 -2.79 -1.77 -10.12
CA LEU A 156 -2.84 -0.51 -9.38
C LEU A 156 -1.47 0.18 -9.37
N ALA A 157 -0.39 -0.59 -9.22
CA ALA A 157 0.97 -0.08 -9.32
C ALA A 157 1.29 0.54 -10.69
N SER A 158 0.81 -0.09 -11.77
CA SER A 158 1.04 0.38 -13.15
C SER A 158 0.32 1.70 -13.48
N GLU A 159 -0.63 2.13 -12.65
CA GLU A 159 -1.37 3.38 -12.82
C GLU A 159 -0.80 4.56 -12.04
N LEU A 160 0.19 4.33 -11.16
CA LEU A 160 0.86 5.40 -10.44
C LEU A 160 1.57 6.33 -11.43
N ARG A 161 1.41 7.64 -11.23
CA ARG A 161 2.03 8.70 -12.04
C ARG A 161 2.83 9.65 -11.19
#